data_AF-A0A6N9Q7K0-F1
#
_entry.id   AF-A0A6N9Q7K0-F1
#
_cell.length_a   1.000
_cell.length_b   1.000
_cell.length_c   1.000
_cell.angle_alpha   90.00
_cell.angle_beta   90.00
_cell.angle_gamma   90.00
#
_symmetry.space_group_name_H-M   'P 1'
#
loop_
_entity.id
_entity.type
_entity.pdbx_description
1 polymer ?
#
loop_
_entity_poly.entity_id
_entity_poly.type
_entity_poly.pdbx_seq_one_letter_code
_entity_poly.pdbx_strand_id
1 'polypeptide(L)'
;MIPNSDVSQDEELSILLTTASEIIEKRCGRKFEIQEYIEKHSGTDWDHLFTKNYPITNVDYVKMTEEEVNDYEIMPEEGILFRDSCWERGQRNIEIKYTAGYEDNIPKSLEQACLFLAKVIYTEEWGKASERIGNQYSVTFIQGESNDLPPVVLALIGPYIGRAVR
;
A
#
# COMPACT_ATOMS: atom_id res chain seq x y z
N MET A 1 -33.85 -18.98 17.01
CA MET A 1 -32.49 -19.45 16.71
C MET A 1 -32.13 -18.85 15.37
N ILE A 2 -31.17 -17.92 15.34
CA ILE A 2 -30.59 -17.46 14.06
C ILE A 2 -29.66 -18.60 13.62
N PRO A 3 -29.74 -19.10 12.38
CA PRO A 3 -28.83 -20.15 11.93
C PRO A 3 -27.41 -19.60 11.96
N ASN A 4 -26.55 -20.22 12.77
CA ASN A 4 -25.11 -19.97 12.72
C ASN A 4 -24.56 -20.70 11.49
N SER A 5 -23.70 -20.01 10.74
CA SER A 5 -22.90 -20.49 9.59
C SER A 5 -23.68 -20.78 8.30
N ASP A 6 -24.19 -19.73 7.65
CA ASP A 6 -24.25 -19.72 6.19
C ASP A 6 -22.85 -19.36 5.68
N VAL A 7 -22.16 -20.34 5.10
CA VAL A 7 -20.79 -20.22 4.55
C VAL A 7 -20.79 -20.16 3.02
N SER A 8 -21.97 -20.09 2.41
CA SER A 8 -22.12 -20.24 0.95
C SER A 8 -21.43 -19.14 0.14
N GLN A 9 -21.16 -17.99 0.76
CA GLN A 9 -20.51 -16.85 0.14
C GLN A 9 -19.09 -16.58 0.67
N ASP A 10 -18.60 -17.37 1.63
CA ASP A 10 -17.32 -17.10 2.29
C ASP A 10 -16.15 -17.14 1.30
N GLU A 11 -16.17 -18.10 0.37
CA GLU A 11 -15.13 -18.24 -0.67
C GLU A 11 -15.14 -17.04 -1.63
N GLU A 12 -16.33 -16.61 -2.07
CA GLU A 12 -16.50 -15.45 -2.95
C GLU A 12 -16.03 -14.16 -2.27
N LEU A 13 -16.45 -13.93 -1.02
CA LEU A 13 -16.05 -12.76 -0.24
C LEU A 13 -14.54 -12.73 0.01
N SER A 14 -13.92 -13.89 0.27
CA SER A 14 -12.47 -13.99 0.43
C SER A 14 -11.73 -13.60 -0.85
N ILE A 15 -12.21 -14.04 -2.02
CA ILE A 15 -11.63 -13.68 -3.32
C ILE A 15 -11.76 -12.16 -3.57
N LEU A 16 -12.93 -11.58 -3.26
CA LEU A 16 -13.18 -10.14 -3.43
C LEU A 16 -12.30 -9.29 -2.52
N LEU A 17 -12.12 -9.68 -1.25
CA LEU A 17 -11.22 -9.00 -0.31
C LEU A 17 -9.76 -9.10 -0.76
N THR A 18 -9.33 -10.27 -1.23
CA THR A 18 -7.97 -10.45 -1.77
C THR A 18 -7.74 -9.55 -2.97
N THR A 19 -8.69 -9.52 -3.92
CA THR A 19 -8.64 -8.66 -5.10
C THR A 19 -8.62 -7.18 -4.73
N ALA A 20 -9.46 -6.76 -3.78
CA ALA A 20 -9.49 -5.39 -3.30
C ALA A 20 -8.16 -4.97 -2.65
N SER A 21 -7.56 -5.87 -1.85
CA SER A 21 -6.25 -5.65 -1.25
C SER A 21 -5.17 -5.43 -2.31
N GLU A 22 -5.09 -6.30 -3.32
CA GLU A 22 -4.12 -6.19 -4.42
C GLU A 22 -4.24 -4.87 -5.20
N ILE A 23 -5.47 -4.42 -5.44
CA ILE A 23 -5.72 -3.15 -6.13
C ILE A 23 -5.24 -1.96 -5.29
N ILE A 24 -5.52 -1.97 -3.98
CA ILE A 24 -5.09 -0.91 -3.05
C ILE A 24 -3.57 -0.87 -2.94
N GLU A 25 -2.92 -2.03 -2.80
CA GLU A 25 -1.46 -2.15 -2.76
C GLU A 25 -0.82 -1.66 -4.06
N LYS A 26 -1.38 -2.05 -5.22
CA LYS A 26 -0.93 -1.56 -6.53
C LYS A 26 -1.04 -0.05 -6.63
N ARG A 27 -2.13 0.54 -6.11
CA ARG A 27 -2.31 1.99 -6.11
C ARG A 27 -1.32 2.70 -5.19
N CYS A 28 -1.08 2.14 -4.00
CA CYS A 28 -0.14 2.70 -3.04
C CYS A 28 1.32 2.44 -3.44
N GLY A 29 1.58 1.51 -4.37
CA GLY A 29 2.92 1.18 -4.84
C GLY A 29 3.76 0.42 -3.82
N ARG A 30 3.14 -0.15 -2.77
CA ARG A 30 3.78 -0.90 -1.69
C ARG A 30 2.89 -2.03 -1.20
N LYS A 31 3.47 -2.97 -0.47
CA LYS A 31 2.76 -4.03 0.23
C LYS A 31 2.47 -3.62 1.67
N PHE A 32 1.30 -4.00 2.17
CA PHE A 32 0.91 -3.71 3.56
C PHE A 32 1.16 -4.89 4.50
N GLU A 33 1.19 -6.11 3.96
CA GLU A 33 1.62 -7.30 4.69
C GLU A 33 3.09 -7.18 5.10
N ILE A 34 3.40 -7.68 6.30
CA ILE A 34 4.78 -7.72 6.79
C ILE A 34 5.63 -8.66 5.94
N GLN A 35 6.72 -8.13 5.39
CA GLN A 35 7.67 -8.91 4.60
C GLN A 35 9.10 -8.38 4.76
N GLU A 36 10.06 -9.26 4.48
CA GLU A 36 11.46 -8.89 4.32
C GLU A 36 11.71 -8.29 2.93
N TYR A 37 12.48 -7.20 2.90
CA TYR A 37 12.90 -6.48 1.71
C TYR A 37 14.40 -6.28 1.68
N ILE A 38 14.96 -6.36 0.48
CA ILE A 38 16.32 -5.92 0.17
C ILE A 38 16.21 -4.78 -0.82
N GLU A 39 16.64 -3.59 -0.41
CA GLU A 39 16.58 -2.38 -1.23
C GLU A 39 17.98 -1.85 -1.52
N LYS A 40 18.15 -1.33 -2.75
CA LYS A 40 19.37 -0.63 -3.15
C LYS A 40 19.04 0.81 -3.46
N HIS A 41 19.70 1.71 -2.75
CA HIS A 41 19.53 3.15 -2.87
C HIS A 41 20.82 3.81 -3.33
N SER A 42 20.65 4.94 -4.02
CA SER A 42 21.76 5.81 -4.38
C SER A 42 21.89 6.88 -3.32
N GLY A 43 23.05 7.01 -2.71
CA GLY A 43 23.31 8.11 -1.78
C GLY A 43 23.32 9.45 -2.51
N THR A 44 22.88 10.49 -1.81
CA THR A 44 22.68 11.84 -2.35
C THR A 44 23.39 12.92 -1.54
N ASP A 45 24.28 12.55 -0.62
CA ASP A 45 24.85 13.41 0.44
C ASP A 45 23.78 14.04 1.33
N TRP A 46 22.59 13.44 1.36
CA TRP A 46 21.48 13.85 2.21
C TRP A 46 21.45 12.99 3.47
N ASP A 47 20.88 13.52 4.55
CA ASP A 47 20.77 12.91 5.88
C ASP A 47 19.61 11.91 5.97
N HIS A 48 18.60 12.02 5.10
CA HIS A 48 17.43 11.15 5.09
C HIS A 48 17.48 10.14 3.94
N LEU A 49 17.30 8.87 4.26
CA LEU A 49 17.14 7.79 3.29
C LEU A 49 15.74 7.19 3.41
N PHE A 50 14.97 7.25 2.31
CA PHE A 50 13.58 6.81 2.29
C PHE A 50 13.48 5.36 1.81
N THR A 51 12.95 4.49 2.66
CA THR A 51 12.56 3.13 2.26
C THR A 51 11.23 3.15 1.51
N LYS A 52 11.03 2.15 0.65
CA LYS A 52 9.77 2.05 -0.10
C LYS A 52 8.62 1.54 0.77
N ASN A 53 8.91 0.59 1.66
CA ASN A 53 7.92 -0.04 2.53
C ASN A 53 8.10 0.45 3.97
N TYR A 54 6.97 0.63 4.64
CA TYR A 54 6.85 1.11 6.01
C TYR A 54 5.48 0.63 6.56
N PRO A 55 5.28 0.53 7.88
CA PRO A 55 6.24 0.81 8.95
C PRO A 55 7.41 -0.21 8.98
N ILE A 56 8.60 0.23 9.39
CA ILE A 56 9.76 -0.65 9.56
C ILE A 56 9.67 -1.32 10.94
N THR A 57 9.67 -2.66 10.96
CA THR A 57 9.64 -3.46 12.19
C THR A 57 11.05 -3.82 12.66
N ASN A 58 11.92 -4.19 11.72
CA ASN A 58 13.30 -4.57 12.00
C ASN A 58 14.22 -4.19 10.85
N VAL A 59 15.47 -3.84 11.15
CA VAL A 59 16.52 -3.66 10.16
C VAL A 59 17.60 -4.69 10.45
N ASP A 60 17.87 -5.57 9.48
CA ASP A 60 18.88 -6.61 9.62
C ASP A 60 20.27 -6.04 9.41
N TYR A 61 20.46 -5.29 8.33
CA TYR A 61 21.71 -4.57 8.06
C TYR A 61 21.50 -3.40 7.11
N VAL A 62 22.40 -2.43 7.23
CA VAL A 62 22.62 -1.39 6.23
C VAL A 62 24.08 -1.46 5.81
N LYS A 63 24.32 -1.53 4.50
CA LYS A 63 25.66 -1.54 3.91
C LYS A 63 25.82 -0.35 3.00
N MET A 64 26.92 0.37 3.13
CA MET A 64 27.33 1.46 2.25
C MET A 64 28.69 1.09 1.66
N THR A 65 28.77 0.96 0.33
CA THR A 65 30.02 0.57 -0.35
C THR A 65 30.61 -0.73 0.23
N GLU A 66 29.74 -1.72 0.51
CA GLU A 66 30.07 -3.04 1.11
C GLU A 66 30.47 -3.03 2.60
N GLU A 67 30.57 -1.86 3.25
CA GLU A 67 30.81 -1.74 4.68
C GLU A 67 29.50 -1.60 5.47
N GLU A 68 29.39 -2.26 6.62
CA GLU A 68 28.21 -2.15 7.48
C GLU A 68 28.19 -0.81 8.21
N VAL A 69 27.08 -0.10 8.07
CA VAL A 69 26.81 1.20 8.68
C VAL A 69 25.89 0.98 9.86
N ASN A 70 26.24 1.50 11.02
CA ASN A 70 25.46 1.37 12.25
C ASN A 70 25.13 2.73 12.91
N ASP A 71 25.66 3.83 12.39
CA ASP A 71 25.43 5.20 12.87
C ASP A 71 24.18 5.82 12.22
N TYR A 72 23.02 5.19 12.41
CA TYR A 72 21.76 5.69 11.88
C TYR A 72 20.62 5.56 12.90
N GLU A 73 19.65 6.45 12.79
CA GLU A 73 18.39 6.41 13.53
C GLU A 73 17.26 5.96 12.58
N ILE A 74 16.38 5.10 13.07
CA ILE A 74 15.24 4.60 12.30
C ILE A 74 14.00 5.37 12.73
N MET A 75 13.30 5.96 11.77
CA MET A 75 11.95 6.49 11.94
C MET A 75 10.96 5.47 11.34
N PRO A 76 10.48 4.50 12.14
CA PRO A 76 9.80 3.32 11.62
C PRO A 76 8.49 3.65 10.90
N GLU A 77 7.70 4.58 11.45
CA GLU A 77 6.39 4.99 10.90
C GLU A 77 6.48 5.64 9.51
N GLU A 78 7.56 6.37 9.26
CA GLU A 78 7.77 7.09 7.99
C GLU A 78 8.62 6.30 6.99
N GLY A 79 9.25 5.21 7.42
CA GLY A 79 10.20 4.46 6.59
C GLY A 79 11.45 5.27 6.27
N ILE A 80 12.00 5.98 7.26
CA ILE A 80 13.18 6.82 7.05
C ILE A 80 14.34 6.33 7.91
N LEU A 81 15.52 6.24 7.30
CA LEU A 81 16.79 6.09 8.02
C LEU A 81 17.52 7.43 8.00
N PHE A 82 17.66 8.02 9.18
CA PHE A 82 18.35 9.28 9.40
C PHE A 82 19.80 9.03 9.80
N ARG A 83 20.74 9.79 9.24
CA ARG A 83 22.17 9.68 9.55
C ARG A 83 22.81 11.07 9.59
N ASP A 84 23.37 11.43 10.75
CA ASP A 84 24.07 12.72 10.96
C ASP A 84 25.27 12.90 10.01
N SER A 85 25.99 11.80 9.73
CA SER A 85 27.14 11.79 8.80
C SER A 85 26.75 11.90 7.32
N CYS A 86 25.45 12.03 7.02
CA CYS A 86 24.83 11.92 5.69
C CYS A 86 25.03 10.54 5.01
N TRP A 87 24.25 10.29 3.97
CA TRP A 87 24.38 9.14 3.08
C TRP A 87 25.27 9.50 1.90
N GLU A 88 26.52 8.99 1.92
CA GLU A 88 27.55 9.34 0.93
C GLU A 88 27.07 9.12 -0.51
N ARG A 89 27.32 10.11 -1.36
CA ARG A 89 26.91 10.05 -2.75
C ARG A 89 27.51 8.87 -3.51
N GLY A 90 26.63 8.07 -4.10
CA GLY A 90 27.00 6.97 -4.97
C GLY A 90 25.79 6.41 -5.70
N GLN A 91 26.01 5.69 -6.80
CA GLN A 91 24.92 5.00 -7.50
C GLN A 91 24.72 3.61 -6.91
N ARG A 92 23.50 3.36 -6.39
CA ARG A 92 23.12 2.07 -5.79
C ARG A 92 24.16 1.53 -4.79
N ASN A 93 24.82 2.44 -4.08
CA ASN A 93 25.91 2.16 -3.15
C ASN A 93 25.41 1.76 -1.76
N ILE A 94 24.14 1.99 -1.47
CA ILE A 94 23.53 1.66 -0.18
C ILE A 94 22.62 0.45 -0.37
N GLU A 95 22.85 -0.60 0.39
CA GLU A 95 22.03 -1.82 0.43
C GLU A 95 21.43 -1.95 1.84
N ILE A 96 20.11 -2.08 1.92
CA ILE A 96 19.39 -2.21 3.18
C ILE A 96 18.62 -3.52 3.15
N LYS A 97 18.75 -4.33 4.19
CA LYS A 97 17.88 -5.47 4.45
C LYS A 97 17.04 -5.19 5.68
N TYR A 98 15.72 -5.19 5.52
CA TYR A 98 14.81 -4.79 6.57
C TYR A 98 13.45 -5.50 6.42
N THR A 99 12.73 -5.60 7.53
CA THR A 99 11.35 -6.11 7.60
C THR A 99 10.41 -4.94 7.79
N ALA A 100 9.41 -4.81 6.93
CA ALA A 100 8.42 -3.74 7.00
C ALA A 100 7.02 -4.22 6.61
N GLY A 101 6.02 -3.53 7.13
CA GLY A 101 4.60 -3.81 6.94
C GLY A 101 3.85 -3.88 8.27
N TYR A 102 2.54 -4.05 8.19
CA TYR A 102 1.67 -4.19 9.34
C TYR A 102 1.49 -5.66 9.68
N GLU A 103 1.79 -6.04 10.92
CA GLU A 103 1.54 -7.39 11.44
C GLU A 103 0.10 -7.48 11.97
N ASP A 104 -0.19 -6.86 13.11
CA ASP A 104 -1.52 -6.89 13.74
C ASP A 104 -2.26 -5.54 13.75
N ASN A 105 -1.53 -4.43 13.61
CA ASN A 105 -2.06 -3.08 13.79
C ASN A 105 -2.33 -2.37 12.45
N ILE A 106 -3.11 -3.01 11.57
CA ILE A 106 -3.50 -2.39 10.30
C ILE A 106 -4.41 -1.17 10.61
N PRO A 107 -4.11 0.01 10.06
CA PRO A 107 -4.97 1.17 10.23
C PRO A 107 -6.39 0.89 9.74
N LYS A 108 -7.39 1.20 10.58
CA LYS A 108 -8.82 1.03 10.25
C LYS A 108 -9.24 1.69 8.94
N SER A 109 -8.56 2.77 8.55
CA SER A 109 -8.77 3.43 7.26
C SER A 109 -8.45 2.52 6.07
N LEU A 110 -7.40 1.70 6.15
CA LEU A 110 -7.03 0.75 5.10
C LEU A 110 -7.99 -0.44 5.07
N GLU A 111 -8.39 -0.95 6.23
CA GLU A 111 -9.41 -2.00 6.33
C GLU A 111 -10.75 -1.55 5.72
N GLN A 112 -11.20 -0.34 6.09
CA GLN A 112 -12.41 0.26 5.53
C GLN A 112 -12.30 0.50 4.03
N ALA A 113 -11.14 0.94 3.55
CA ALA A 113 -10.90 1.13 2.12
C ALA A 113 -11.03 -0.20 1.35
N CYS A 114 -10.43 -1.27 1.87
CA CYS A 114 -10.53 -2.62 1.31
C CYS A 114 -11.98 -3.13 1.30
N LEU A 115 -12.69 -2.96 2.41
CA LEU A 115 -14.09 -3.36 2.52
C LEU A 115 -15.00 -2.59 1.55
N PHE A 116 -14.82 -1.26 1.44
CA PHE A 116 -15.60 -0.47 0.50
C PHE A 116 -15.32 -0.88 -0.94
N LEU A 117 -14.06 -1.13 -1.27
CA LEU A 117 -13.68 -1.58 -2.60
C LEU A 117 -14.29 -2.95 -2.93
N ALA A 118 -14.19 -3.92 -2.01
CA ALA A 118 -14.81 -5.23 -2.16
C ALA A 118 -16.33 -5.12 -2.37
N LYS A 119 -17.01 -4.22 -1.63
CA LYS A 119 -18.44 -3.94 -1.82
C LYS A 119 -18.74 -3.36 -3.20
N VAL A 120 -17.94 -2.43 -3.71
CA VAL A 120 -18.13 -1.84 -5.05
C VAL A 120 -17.94 -2.90 -6.14
N ILE A 121 -16.97 -3.80 -5.96
CA ILE A 121 -16.77 -4.94 -6.88
C ILE A 121 -17.97 -5.88 -6.82
N TYR A 122 -18.43 -6.25 -5.62
CA TYR A 122 -19.58 -7.15 -5.42
C TYR A 122 -20.90 -6.61 -6.01
N THR A 123 -21.15 -5.31 -5.85
CA THR A 123 -22.36 -4.64 -6.37
C THR A 123 -22.27 -4.32 -7.87
N GLU A 124 -21.15 -4.67 -8.51
CA GLU A 124 -20.82 -4.31 -9.90
C GLU A 124 -21.03 -2.81 -10.18
N GLU A 125 -20.85 -1.96 -9.17
CA GLU A 125 -20.95 -0.50 -9.32
C GLU A 125 -19.69 0.09 -9.97
N TRP A 126 -18.63 -0.71 -10.07
CA TRP A 126 -17.40 -0.34 -10.73
C TRP A 126 -17.65 0.00 -12.22
N GLY A 127 -17.33 1.25 -12.60
CA GLY A 127 -17.46 1.72 -13.99
C GLY A 127 -18.84 2.24 -14.39
N LYS A 128 -19.84 2.27 -13.49
CA LYS A 128 -21.15 2.91 -13.75
C LYS A 128 -21.00 4.44 -13.64
N ALA A 129 -21.23 5.17 -14.73
CA ALA A 129 -21.18 6.64 -14.75
C ALA A 129 -22.51 7.29 -14.32
N SER A 130 -23.64 6.66 -14.66
CA SER A 130 -24.98 7.13 -14.28
C SER A 130 -26.00 6.01 -14.43
N GLU A 131 -26.92 5.92 -13.47
CA GLU A 131 -28.16 5.14 -13.54
C GLU A 131 -29.36 6.11 -13.54
N ARG A 132 -30.26 5.99 -14.52
CA ARG A 132 -31.53 6.73 -14.53
C ARG A 132 -32.67 5.75 -14.30
N ILE A 133 -33.46 5.98 -13.25
CA ILE A 133 -34.63 5.19 -12.92
C ILE A 133 -35.87 5.94 -13.43
N GLY A 134 -36.41 5.46 -14.57
CA GLY A 134 -37.59 5.97 -15.29
C GLY A 134 -37.97 5.02 -16.44
N ASN A 135 -39.04 5.28 -17.19
CA ASN A 135 -39.75 4.36 -18.14
C ASN A 135 -38.91 3.61 -19.21
N GLN A 136 -37.60 3.81 -19.29
CA GLN A 136 -36.65 2.95 -20.00
C GLN A 136 -35.38 2.82 -19.13
N TYR A 137 -35.02 1.59 -18.75
CA TYR A 137 -33.80 1.32 -17.99
C TYR A 137 -32.58 1.58 -18.90
N SER A 138 -31.75 2.57 -18.57
CA SER A 138 -30.50 2.84 -19.26
C SER A 138 -29.36 3.11 -18.28
N VAL A 139 -28.23 2.43 -18.52
CA VAL A 139 -27.00 2.56 -17.75
C VAL A 139 -25.96 3.20 -18.66
N THR A 140 -25.32 4.27 -18.19
CA THR A 140 -24.17 4.89 -18.90
C THR A 140 -22.91 4.45 -18.19
N PHE A 141 -21.97 3.84 -18.93
CA PHE A 141 -20.62 3.53 -18.43
C PHE A 141 -19.69 4.70 -18.69
N ILE A 142 -18.62 4.84 -17.89
CA ILE A 142 -17.63 5.89 -18.10
C ILE A 142 -16.95 5.64 -19.45
N GLN A 143 -17.00 6.61 -20.37
CA GLN A 143 -16.27 6.54 -21.64
C GLN A 143 -14.82 6.99 -21.42
N GLY A 144 -13.91 6.02 -21.33
CA GLY A 144 -12.48 6.21 -21.12
C GLY A 144 -11.92 5.15 -20.16
N GLU A 145 -10.60 4.93 -20.15
CA GLU A 145 -9.94 4.11 -19.12
C GLU A 145 -9.96 4.85 -17.77
N SER A 146 -11.12 4.99 -17.13
CA SER A 146 -11.17 5.37 -15.73
C SER A 146 -10.83 4.13 -14.89
N ASN A 147 -9.55 3.78 -14.83
CA ASN A 147 -8.99 2.87 -13.82
C ASN A 147 -8.95 3.52 -12.41
N ASP A 148 -9.71 4.60 -12.22
CA ASP A 148 -9.70 5.38 -11.01
C ASP A 148 -10.51 4.67 -9.92
N LEU A 149 -9.86 4.53 -8.77
CA LEU A 149 -10.50 4.04 -7.56
C LEU A 149 -11.64 4.97 -7.12
N PRO A 150 -12.68 4.44 -6.46
CA PRO A 150 -13.76 5.25 -5.91
C PRO A 150 -13.22 6.39 -5.06
N PRO A 151 -13.79 7.62 -5.14
CA PRO A 151 -13.27 8.78 -4.42
C PRO A 151 -13.14 8.58 -2.90
N VAL A 152 -14.06 7.81 -2.30
CA VAL A 152 -14.02 7.47 -0.87
C VAL A 152 -12.80 6.61 -0.55
N VAL A 153 -12.50 5.62 -1.40
CA VAL A 153 -11.32 4.76 -1.25
C VAL A 153 -10.05 5.60 -1.39
N LEU A 154 -10.00 6.51 -2.39
CA LEU A 154 -8.87 7.43 -2.57
C LEU A 154 -8.63 8.33 -1.34
N ALA A 155 -9.69 8.85 -0.72
CA ALA A 155 -9.57 9.68 0.48
C ALA A 155 -9.01 8.91 1.68
N LEU A 156 -9.37 7.63 1.81
CA LEU A 156 -8.90 6.77 2.90
C LEU A 156 -7.45 6.31 2.70
N ILE A 157 -7.04 6.00 1.47
CA ILE A 157 -5.68 5.53 1.16
C ILE A 157 -4.70 6.67 0.91
N GLY A 158 -5.18 7.90 0.69
CA GLY A 158 -4.38 9.10 0.39
C GLY A 158 -3.09 9.26 1.20
N PRO A 159 -3.11 9.16 2.55
CA PRO A 159 -1.90 9.30 3.36
C PRO A 159 -0.91 8.12 3.21
N TYR A 160 -1.35 6.98 2.68
CA TYR A 160 -0.57 5.76 2.55
C TYR A 160 0.01 5.54 1.15
N ILE A 161 -0.31 6.42 0.19
CA ILE A 161 0.22 6.35 -1.17
C ILE A 161 1.74 6.53 -1.11
N GLY A 162 2.46 5.55 -1.63
CA GLY A 162 3.92 5.52 -1.63
C GLY A 162 4.49 6.77 -2.30
N ARG A 163 5.50 7.36 -1.66
CA ARG A 163 6.25 8.46 -2.25
C ARG A 163 6.98 7.91 -3.47
N ALA A 164 6.75 8.50 -4.65
CA ALA A 164 7.55 8.20 -5.81
C ALA A 164 8.98 8.71 -5.54
N VAL A 165 9.90 7.80 -5.25
CA VAL A 165 11.33 8.12 -5.20
C VAL A 165 11.72 8.47 -6.64
N ARG A 166 11.96 9.76 -6.89
CA ARG A 166 12.37 10.30 -8.20
C ARG A 166 13.88 10.25 -8.33
#